data_AF-A0A914YAK0-F1
#
_entry.id   AF-A0A914YAK0-F1
#
_cell.length_a   1.000
_cell.length_b   1.000
_cell.length_c   1.000
_cell.angle_alpha   90.00
_cell.angle_beta   90.00
_cell.angle_gamma   90.00
#
_symmetry.space_group_name_H-M   'P 1'
#
loop_
_entity.id
_entity.type
_entity.pdbx_description
1 polymer ?
#
loop_
_entity_poly.entity_id
_entity_poly.type
_entity_poly.pdbx_seq_one_letter_code
_entity_poly.pdbx_strand_id
1 'polypeptide(L)'
;MKKKPLRSESGSGAWCPFHQINESSHEWLQIDFLKDTVISAIETQGRYDKGRGMEYSIGYMLEYWRTSLGRWARYKDNQGNEVCKFIIIIIIIGF
;
A
#
# COMPACT_ATOMS: atom_id res chain seq x y z
N MET A 1 -12.97 1.37 4.92
CA MET A 1 -11.71 0.72 4.47
C MET A 1 -11.52 0.95 2.98
N LYS A 2 -10.39 1.55 2.57
CA LYS A 2 -9.99 1.67 1.16
C LYS A 2 -9.22 0.39 0.78
N LYS A 3 -9.83 -0.51 0.00
CA LYS A 3 -9.19 -1.74 -0.50
C LYS A 3 -9.50 -1.95 -1.97
N LYS A 4 -8.52 -2.41 -2.76
CA LYS A 4 -8.72 -2.78 -4.16
C LYS A 4 -8.03 -4.13 -4.44
N PRO A 5 -8.76 -5.17 -4.87
CA PRO A 5 -8.16 -6.44 -5.23
C PRO A 5 -7.27 -6.31 -6.46
N LEU A 6 -6.17 -7.06 -6.46
CA LEU A 6 -5.28 -7.20 -7.60
C LEU A 6 -6.01 -7.87 -8.77
N ARG A 7 -5.61 -7.56 -10.02
CA ARG A 7 -6.18 -8.16 -11.24
C ARG A 7 -7.70 -7.98 -11.38
N SER A 8 -8.27 -6.92 -10.80
CA SER A 8 -9.70 -6.62 -10.89
C SER A 8 -9.97 -5.31 -11.62
N GLU A 9 -10.65 -5.39 -12.77
CA GLU A 9 -11.11 -4.23 -13.54
C GLU A 9 -12.45 -3.66 -13.06
N SER A 10 -12.97 -4.11 -11.91
CA SER A 10 -14.22 -3.56 -11.35
C SER A 10 -14.10 -2.04 -11.11
N GLY A 11 -15.17 -1.27 -11.33
CA GLY A 11 -15.12 0.20 -11.19
C GLY A 11 -14.06 0.83 -12.12
N SER A 12 -13.25 1.77 -11.60
CA SER A 12 -12.21 2.45 -12.39
C SER A 12 -10.92 1.62 -12.62
N GLY A 13 -10.92 0.32 -12.26
CA GLY A 13 -9.82 -0.60 -12.54
C GLY A 13 -8.60 -0.56 -11.60
N ALA A 14 -8.46 0.47 -10.76
CA ALA A 14 -7.45 0.55 -9.70
C ALA A 14 -7.94 1.43 -8.55
N TRP A 15 -7.16 1.50 -7.47
CA TRP A 15 -7.32 2.55 -6.48
C TRP A 15 -6.50 3.77 -6.91
N CYS A 16 -7.12 4.95 -6.92
CA CYS A 16 -6.45 6.22 -7.12
C CYS A 16 -6.67 7.10 -5.88
N PRO A 17 -5.62 7.76 -5.36
CA PRO A 17 -5.78 8.77 -4.32
C PRO A 17 -6.63 9.94 -4.86
N PHE A 18 -7.33 10.62 -3.96
CA PHE A 18 -8.13 11.79 -4.35
C PHE A 18 -7.24 13.00 -4.67
N HIS A 19 -6.17 13.17 -3.90
CA HIS A 19 -5.18 14.22 -4.13
C HIS A 19 -3.99 13.70 -4.92
N GLN A 20 -3.37 14.59 -5.69
CA GLN A 20 -2.09 14.30 -6.34
C GLN A 20 -1.02 14.04 -5.27
N ILE A 21 -0.25 12.97 -5.48
CA ILE A 21 0.84 12.61 -4.58
C ILE A 21 2.00 13.60 -4.74
N ASN A 22 2.41 14.19 -3.62
CA ASN A 22 3.60 15.01 -3.47
C ASN A 22 4.30 14.66 -2.13
N GLU A 23 5.45 15.26 -1.84
CA GLU A 23 6.24 14.95 -0.63
C GLU A 23 5.48 15.21 0.69
N SER A 24 4.47 16.09 0.67
CA SER A 24 3.63 16.41 1.83
C SER A 24 2.33 15.61 1.89
N SER A 25 1.97 14.90 0.81
CA SER A 25 0.73 14.14 0.73
C SER A 25 0.84 12.80 1.47
N HIS A 26 -0.18 12.47 2.25
CA HIS A 26 -0.25 11.24 3.03
C HIS A 26 -1.50 10.45 2.61
N GLU A 27 -1.39 9.73 1.49
CA GLU A 27 -2.46 8.85 1.01
C GLU A 27 -2.09 7.38 1.22
N TRP A 28 -3.09 6.57 1.57
CA TRP A 28 -2.86 5.21 2.01
C TRP A 28 -3.93 4.21 1.59
N LEU A 29 -3.50 2.96 1.50
CA LEU A 29 -4.32 1.76 1.38
C LEU A 29 -4.16 0.94 2.66
N GLN A 30 -5.26 0.61 3.32
CA GLN A 30 -5.22 -0.20 4.55
C GLN A 30 -5.84 -1.56 4.32
N ILE A 31 -5.12 -2.57 4.77
CA ILE A 31 -5.54 -3.96 4.76
C ILE A 31 -5.55 -4.45 6.21
N ASP A 32 -6.74 -4.84 6.66
CA ASP A 32 -6.94 -5.50 7.95
C ASP A 32 -7.03 -7.01 7.70
N PHE A 33 -6.12 -7.77 8.31
CA PHE A 33 -6.09 -9.23 8.18
C PHE A 33 -6.93 -9.95 9.24
N LEU A 34 -7.45 -9.23 10.25
CA LEU A 34 -8.30 -9.75 11.34
C LEU A 34 -7.64 -10.82 12.23
N LYS A 35 -6.39 -11.17 11.97
CA LYS A 35 -5.55 -12.10 12.73
C LYS A 35 -4.08 -11.82 12.45
N ASP A 36 -3.22 -12.23 13.38
CA ASP A 36 -1.78 -12.26 13.15
C ASP A 36 -1.43 -13.01 11.86
N THR A 37 -0.79 -12.29 10.95
CA THR A 37 -0.47 -12.76 9.60
C THR A 37 0.96 -12.40 9.26
N VAL A 38 1.73 -13.40 8.80
CA VAL A 38 3.07 -13.18 8.25
C VAL A 38 2.93 -12.80 6.79
N ILE A 39 3.47 -11.63 6.43
CA ILE A 39 3.51 -11.14 5.05
C ILE A 39 4.92 -11.34 4.55
N SER A 40 5.08 -12.22 3.56
CA SER A 40 6.37 -12.55 2.94
C SER A 40 6.61 -11.80 1.63
N ALA A 41 5.56 -11.28 0.99
CA ALA A 41 5.64 -10.58 -0.28
C ALA A 41 4.48 -9.59 -0.47
N ILE A 42 4.72 -8.57 -1.29
CA ILE A 42 3.73 -7.59 -1.72
C ILE A 42 3.84 -7.45 -3.24
N GLU A 43 2.71 -7.52 -3.93
CA GLU A 43 2.59 -7.25 -5.36
C GLU A 43 1.71 -6.00 -5.55
N THR A 44 2.16 -5.06 -6.37
CA THR A 44 1.40 -3.85 -6.73
C THR A 44 1.05 -3.89 -8.21
N GLN A 45 -0.09 -3.30 -8.57
CA GLN A 45 -0.50 -3.15 -9.97
C GLN A 45 -1.11 -1.77 -10.16
N GLY A 46 -0.77 -1.14 -11.28
CA GLY A 46 -1.40 0.08 -11.75
C GLY A 46 -2.77 -0.15 -12.37
N ARG A 47 -3.35 0.92 -12.90
CA ARG A 47 -4.60 0.87 -13.64
C ARG A 47 -4.35 0.30 -15.04
N TYR A 48 -5.06 -0.77 -15.41
CA TYR A 48 -4.94 -1.37 -16.74
C TYR A 48 -5.80 -0.66 -17.79
N ASP A 49 -7.09 -0.43 -17.52
CA ASP A 49 -8.06 0.24 -18.42
C ASP A 49 -7.97 -0.23 -19.87
N LYS A 50 -8.12 -1.56 -20.05
CA LYS A 50 -8.04 -2.21 -21.37
C LYS A 50 -6.75 -1.88 -22.16
N GLY A 51 -5.64 -1.69 -21.45
CA GLY A 51 -4.34 -1.34 -22.04
C GLY A 51 -4.12 0.15 -22.29
N ARG A 52 -5.05 1.03 -21.86
CA ARG A 52 -4.90 2.49 -21.96
C ARG A 52 -4.43 3.14 -20.66
N GLY A 53 -4.54 2.42 -19.54
CA GLY A 53 -4.10 2.91 -18.24
C GLY A 53 -2.59 3.02 -18.21
N MET A 54 -2.10 4.17 -17.73
CA MET A 54 -0.67 4.45 -17.57
C MET A 54 -0.32 4.84 -16.13
N GLU A 55 -1.31 4.83 -15.24
CA GLU A 55 -1.16 5.21 -13.86
C GLU A 55 -0.73 4.00 -13.02
N TYR A 56 0.45 4.09 -12.44
CA TYR A 56 0.97 3.12 -11.49
C TYR A 56 1.79 3.84 -10.43
N SER A 57 1.92 3.23 -9.26
CA SER A 57 2.83 3.75 -8.25
C SER A 57 4.26 3.35 -8.58
N ILE A 58 5.17 4.32 -8.56
CA ILE A 58 6.60 4.11 -8.74
C ILE A 58 7.31 3.70 -7.44
N GLY A 59 6.61 3.77 -6.30
CA GLY A 59 7.04 3.22 -5.01
C GLY A 59 5.94 3.28 -3.96
N TYR A 60 6.21 2.71 -2.79
CA TYR A 60 5.30 2.74 -1.66
C TYR A 60 6.09 2.57 -0.35
N MET A 61 5.57 3.11 0.74
CA MET A 61 6.05 2.80 2.09
C MET A 61 5.11 1.78 2.74
N LEU A 62 5.67 0.91 3.57
CA LEU A 62 4.89 -0.06 4.33
C LEU A 62 4.92 0.29 5.81
N GLU A 63 3.73 0.45 6.38
CA GLU A 63 3.51 0.63 7.82
C GLU A 63 2.64 -0.51 8.35
N TYR A 64 2.97 -1.02 9.52
CA TYR A 64 2.25 -2.10 10.15
C TYR A 64 2.01 -1.82 11.63
N TRP A 65 0.88 -2.30 12.13
CA TRP A 65 0.54 -2.29 13.54
C TRP A 65 0.66 -3.71 14.08
N ARG A 66 1.21 -3.81 15.29
CA ARG A 66 1.14 -5.03 16.12
C ARG A 66 0.76 -4.63 17.53
N THR A 67 -0.13 -5.39 18.15
CA THR A 67 -0.55 -5.18 19.54
C THR A 67 0.65 -5.12 20.49
N SER A 68 1.66 -5.97 20.27
CA SER A 68 2.90 -5.97 21.07
C SER A 68 3.77 -4.71 20.93
N LEU A 69 3.61 -3.94 19.84
CA LEU A 69 4.37 -2.70 19.60
C LEU A 69 3.61 -1.46 20.10
N GLY A 70 2.28 -1.51 20.15
CA GLY A 70 1.43 -0.39 20.60
C GLY A 70 1.56 0.89 19.75
N ARG A 71 2.16 0.79 18.56
CA ARG A 71 2.37 1.90 17.62
C ARG A 71 2.50 1.38 16.19
N TRP A 72 2.27 2.28 15.23
CA TRP A 72 2.64 2.05 13.84
C TRP A 72 4.16 1.99 13.71
N ALA A 73 4.63 0.97 13.01
CA ALA A 73 6.04 0.78 12.70
C ALA A 73 6.23 0.75 11.19
N ARG A 74 7.28 1.43 10.72
CA ARG A 74 7.68 1.40 9.32
C ARG A 74 8.53 0.16 9.05
N TYR A 75 8.24 -0.54 7.97
CA TYR A 75 9.06 -1.63 7.49
C TYR A 75 10.40 -1.11 6.98
N LYS A 76 11.46 -1.87 7.29
CA LYS A 76 12.81 -1.66 6.77
C LYS A 76 13.29 -2.98 6.19
N ASP A 77 14.04 -2.92 5.10
CA ASP A 77 14.66 -4.11 4.53
C ASP A 77 15.76 -4.68 5.45
N ASN A 78 16.36 -5.80 5.05
CA ASN A 78 17.44 -6.45 5.81
C ASN A 78 18.69 -5.56 5.99
N GLN A 79 18.83 -4.50 5.21
CA GLN A 79 19.92 -3.53 5.30
C GLN A 79 19.51 -2.28 6.12
N GLY A 80 18.28 -2.26 6.65
CA GLY A 80 17.75 -1.13 7.40
C GLY A 80 17.25 0.03 6.53
N ASN A 81 17.20 -0.14 5.21
CA ASN A 81 16.71 0.88 4.30
C ASN A 81 15.19 0.91 4.33
N GLU A 82 14.64 2.12 4.30
CA GLU A 82 13.25 2.31 3.96
C GLU A 82 13.10 2.08 2.46
N VAL A 83 12.22 1.17 2.07
CA VAL A 83 11.93 0.90 0.67
C VAL A 83 11.10 2.08 0.16
N CYS A 84 11.74 3.18 -0.28
CA CYS A 84 10.99 4.37 -0.69
C CYS A 84 11.62 5.09 -1.89
N LYS A 85 10.85 5.18 -2.97
CA LYS A 85 10.87 6.28 -3.94
C LYS A 85 9.40 6.56 -4.33
N PHE A 86 8.81 7.59 -3.73
CA PHE A 86 7.45 8.14 -3.99
C PHE A 86 6.27 7.40 -3.33
N ILE A 87 5.26 8.17 -2.87
CA ILE A 87 4.55 7.93 -1.60
C ILE A 87 3.13 7.40 -1.80
N ILE A 88 2.93 6.11 -1.56
CA ILE A 88 1.67 5.52 -1.09
C ILE A 88 2.00 4.72 0.16
N ILE A 89 1.27 4.93 1.26
CA ILE A 89 1.48 4.16 2.49
C ILE A 89 0.54 2.96 2.49
N ILE A 90 1.07 1.75 2.58
CA ILE A 90 0.27 0.54 2.80
C ILE A 90 0.27 0.27 4.30
N ILE A 91 -0.93 0.21 4.88
CA ILE A 91 -1.16 0.05 6.32
C ILE A 91 -1.69 -1.37 6.58
N ILE A 92 -1.02 -2.11 7.46
CA ILE A 92 -1.37 -3.48 7.82
C ILE A 92 -1.79 -3.58 9.29
N ILE A 93 -2.93 -4.21 9.56
CA ILE A 93 -3.37 -4.53 10.93
C ILE A 93 -3.48 -6.05 11.10
N GLY A 94 -2.76 -6.57 12.09
CA GLY A 94 -3.05 -7.85 12.75
C GLY A 94 -3.41 -7.56 14.21
N PHE A 95 -4.50 -8.16 14.69
CA PHE A 95 -4.96 -8.05 16.08
C PHE A 95 -4.22 -9.06 16.97
#